data_AF-X1D5D4-F1
#
_entry.id   AF-X1D5D4-F1
#
_cell.length_a   1.000
_cell.length_b   1.000
_cell.length_c   1.000
_cell.angle_alpha   90.00
_cell.angle_beta   90.00
_cell.angle_gamma   90.00
#
_symmetry.space_group_name_H-M   'P 1'
#
loop_
_entity.id
_entity.type
_entity.pdbx_description
1 polymer ?
#
loop_
_entity_poly.entity_id
_entity_poly.type
_entity_poly.pdbx_seq_one_letter_code
_entity_poly.pdbx_strand_id
1 'polypeptide(L)'
;VTAFLDSFDYNGCSMNFTGDVFELAWAEIFRTDGTGTIQKENRTVLVGLENPLGGRLLATGSNFFLDNWALNELYCSDQDWRLVLQALYWLIHILDG
;
A
#
# COMPACT_ATOMS: atom_id res chain seq x y z
N VAL A 1 10.04 -2.44 1.45
CA VAL A 1 9.05 -1.48 2.06
C VAL A 1 8.00 -2.16 2.92
N THR A 2 7.48 -3.34 2.54
CA THR A 2 6.35 -4.00 3.24
C THR A 2 6.73 -5.31 3.93
N ALA A 3 8.02 -5.52 4.20
CA ALA A 3 8.50 -6.76 4.81
C ALA A 3 7.98 -6.89 6.25
N PHE A 4 7.45 -8.07 6.59
CA PHE A 4 6.88 -8.37 7.91
C PHE A 4 5.67 -7.50 8.29
N LEU A 5 4.91 -7.04 7.29
CA LEU A 5 3.59 -6.43 7.46
C LEU A 5 2.53 -7.38 6.89
N ASP A 6 1.51 -7.68 7.69
CA ASP A 6 0.39 -8.54 7.32
C ASP A 6 -0.76 -7.73 6.71
N SER A 7 -1.03 -6.52 7.24
CA SER A 7 -2.12 -5.66 6.78
C SER A 7 -1.95 -4.20 7.21
N PHE A 8 -2.65 -3.28 6.56
CA PHE A 8 -2.74 -1.88 6.93
C PHE A 8 -4.13 -1.35 6.56
N ASP A 9 -4.59 -0.31 7.24
CA ASP A 9 -5.92 0.24 7.01
C ASP A 9 -5.97 1.05 5.71
N TYR A 10 -6.98 0.81 4.89
CA TYR A 10 -7.10 1.47 3.60
C TYR A 10 -8.53 1.90 3.29
N ASN A 11 -8.68 3.19 2.99
CA ASN A 11 -9.92 3.73 2.43
C ASN A 11 -9.57 4.73 1.32
N GLY A 12 -9.65 4.29 0.08
CA GLY A 12 -9.36 5.15 -1.07
C GLY A 12 -9.40 4.38 -2.38
N CYS A 13 -8.81 4.97 -3.41
CA CYS A 13 -8.84 4.41 -4.75
C CYS A 13 -7.77 3.32 -4.90
N SER A 14 -8.08 2.23 -5.60
CA SER A 14 -7.03 1.34 -6.12
C SER A 14 -6.24 2.05 -7.22
N MET A 15 -5.06 1.52 -7.53
CA MET A 15 -4.17 2.08 -8.55
C MET A 15 -3.97 1.12 -9.71
N ASN A 16 -3.82 1.70 -10.89
CA ASN A 16 -3.21 1.03 -12.03
C ASN A 16 -1.84 1.65 -12.27
N PHE A 17 -0.85 0.84 -12.60
CA PHE A 17 0.51 1.31 -12.87
C PHE A 17 1.10 0.59 -14.08
N THR A 18 2.12 1.20 -14.70
CA THR A 18 2.85 0.67 -15.85
C THR A 18 4.32 1.09 -15.77
N GLY A 19 5.17 0.53 -16.63
CA GLY A 19 6.61 0.83 -16.65
C GLY A 19 7.35 0.12 -15.53
N ASP A 20 8.37 0.78 -14.97
CA ASP A 20 9.27 0.22 -13.94
C ASP A 20 8.69 0.26 -12.51
N VAL A 21 7.41 0.62 -12.37
CA VAL A 21 6.70 0.65 -11.10
C VAL A 21 6.41 -0.78 -10.65
N PHE A 22 6.58 -1.05 -9.35
CA PHE A 22 6.29 -2.34 -8.75
C PHE A 22 5.21 -2.23 -7.67
N GLU A 23 4.37 -3.26 -7.58
CA GLU A 23 3.36 -3.39 -6.51
C GLU A 23 4.04 -3.67 -5.17
N LEU A 24 3.59 -2.95 -4.13
CA LEU A 24 4.03 -3.15 -2.75
C LEU A 24 2.94 -3.75 -1.86
N ALA A 25 1.68 -3.44 -2.16
CA ALA A 25 0.53 -4.03 -1.50
C ALA A 25 -0.74 -3.97 -2.35
N TRP A 26 -1.66 -4.89 -2.07
CA TRP A 26 -2.93 -5.06 -2.75
C TRP A 26 -4.05 -5.36 -1.74
N ALA A 27 -5.29 -5.13 -2.17
CA ALA A 27 -6.49 -5.50 -1.44
C ALA A 27 -7.25 -6.57 -2.23
N GLU A 28 -7.71 -7.61 -1.53
CA GLU A 28 -8.65 -8.57 -2.08
C GLU A 28 -10.06 -7.97 -2.08
N ILE A 29 -10.72 -7.95 -3.23
CA ILE A 29 -12.10 -7.50 -3.31
C ILE A 29 -12.97 -8.57 -3.95
N PHE A 30 -14.20 -8.65 -3.44
CA PHE A 30 -15.24 -9.54 -3.93
C PHE A 30 -16.29 -8.71 -4.65
N ARG A 31 -16.45 -8.95 -5.94
CA ARG A 31 -17.45 -8.27 -6.77
C ARG A 31 -18.48 -9.28 -7.27
N THR A 32 -19.75 -9.01 -7.01
CA THR A 32 -20.83 -9.77 -7.62
C THR A 32 -21.07 -9.26 -9.04
N ASP A 33 -21.04 -10.15 -10.02
CA ASP A 33 -21.38 -9.80 -11.40
C ASP A 33 -22.90 -9.78 -11.65
N GLY A 34 -23.30 -9.41 -12.88
CA GLY A 34 -24.72 -9.34 -13.27
C GLY A 34 -25.46 -10.68 -13.25
N THR A 35 -24.75 -11.81 -13.06
CA THR A 35 -25.33 -13.15 -12.95
C THR A 35 -25.42 -13.65 -11.51
N GLY A 36 -24.95 -12.85 -10.54
CA GLY A 36 -24.90 -13.24 -9.13
C GLY A 36 -23.64 -14.03 -8.74
N THR A 37 -22.68 -14.21 -9.66
CA THR A 37 -21.44 -14.92 -9.36
C THR A 37 -20.48 -13.98 -8.63
N ILE A 38 -19.89 -14.44 -7.52
CA ILE A 38 -18.87 -13.70 -6.78
C ILE A 38 -17.53 -13.90 -7.49
N GLN A 39 -16.98 -12.81 -8.02
CA GLN A 39 -15.63 -12.76 -8.55
C GLN A 39 -14.68 -12.18 -7.51
N LYS A 40 -13.54 -12.86 -7.33
CA LYS A 40 -12.45 -12.44 -6.47
C LYS A 40 -11.39 -11.79 -7.35
N GLU A 41 -11.00 -10.56 -7.04
CA GLU A 41 -9.95 -9.84 -7.74
C GLU A 41 -9.01 -9.14 -6.75
N ASN A 42 -7.72 -9.09 -7.08
CA ASN A 42 -6.74 -8.34 -6.33
C ASN A 42 -6.58 -6.96 -6.97
N ARG A 43 -6.61 -5.91 -6.16
CA ARG A 43 -6.44 -4.52 -6.59
C ARG A 43 -5.24 -3.91 -5.89
N THR A 44 -4.29 -3.39 -6.65
CA THR A 44 -3.13 -2.68 -6.11
C THR A 44 -3.57 -1.43 -5.33
N VAL A 45 -2.97 -1.21 -4.16
CA VAL A 45 -3.25 -0.05 -3.28
C VAL A 45 -2.00 0.73 -2.88
N LEU A 46 -0.81 0.12 -3.01
CA LEU A 46 0.48 0.78 -2.78
C LEU A 46 1.49 0.33 -3.83
N VAL A 47 2.22 1.28 -4.42
CA VAL A 47 3.27 1.01 -5.39
C VAL A 47 4.56 1.75 -5.04
N GLY A 48 5.67 1.17 -5.46
CA GLY A 48 7.00 1.76 -5.38
C GLY A 48 7.62 1.93 -6.77
N LEU A 49 8.53 2.88 -6.87
CA LEU A 49 9.40 3.07 -8.02
C LEU A 49 10.79 3.48 -7.53
N GLU A 50 11.83 2.88 -8.07
CA GLU A 50 13.21 3.27 -7.83
C GLU A 50 13.92 3.43 -9.18
N ASN A 51 14.54 4.59 -9.40
CA ASN A 51 15.28 4.84 -10.63
C ASN A 51 16.76 4.41 -10.49
N PRO A 52 17.50 4.26 -11.60
CA PRO A 52 18.92 3.85 -11.55
C PRO A 52 19.87 4.81 -10.83
N LEU A 53 19.43 6.04 -10.56
CA LEU A 53 20.19 7.05 -9.79
C LEU A 53 19.83 7.00 -8.29
N GLY A 54 19.01 6.04 -7.85
CA GLY A 54 18.55 5.88 -6.47
C GLY A 54 17.34 6.73 -6.10
N GLY A 55 16.73 7.47 -7.03
CA GLY A 55 15.51 8.22 -6.73
C GLY A 55 14.35 7.28 -6.45
N ARG A 56 13.77 7.36 -5.24
CA ARG A 56 12.65 6.52 -4.78
C ARG A 56 11.33 7.30 -4.71
N LEU A 57 10.25 6.64 -5.10
CA LEU A 57 8.88 7.16 -5.05
C LEU A 57 7.96 6.09 -4.46
N LEU A 58 7.06 6.51 -3.57
CA LEU A 58 5.89 5.75 -3.17
C LEU A 58 4.64 6.48 -3.65
N ALA A 59 3.68 5.73 -4.20
CA ALA A 59 2.37 6.25 -4.54
C ALA A 59 1.29 5.36 -3.95
N THR A 60 0.22 5.99 -3.48
CA THR A 60 -0.95 5.37 -2.85
C THR A 60 -2.19 6.20 -3.17
N GLY A 61 -3.35 5.56 -3.26
CA GLY A 61 -4.63 6.24 -3.49
C GLY A 61 -5.32 6.73 -2.21
N SER A 62 -4.64 6.69 -1.07
CA SER A 62 -5.19 7.09 0.22
C SER A 62 -4.10 7.54 1.21
N ASN A 63 -4.46 8.45 2.12
CA ASN A 63 -3.69 8.78 3.31
C ASN A 63 -4.24 8.10 4.59
N PHE A 64 -5.20 7.19 4.48
CA PHE A 64 -5.92 6.64 5.63
C PHE A 64 -4.96 6.00 6.65
N PHE A 65 -4.03 5.15 6.22
CA PHE A 65 -3.02 4.50 7.08
C PHE A 65 -1.97 5.43 7.71
N LEU A 66 -1.94 6.72 7.36
CA LEU A 66 -0.97 7.68 7.89
C LEU A 66 -1.64 8.92 8.50
N ASP A 67 -2.96 8.94 8.57
CA ASP A 67 -3.68 10.00 9.24
C ASP A 67 -3.51 9.93 10.77
N ASN A 68 -4.03 10.94 11.45
CA ASN A 68 -3.88 11.02 12.90
C ASN A 68 -4.62 9.89 13.65
N TRP A 69 -5.64 9.25 13.09
CA TRP A 69 -6.34 8.15 13.76
C TRP A 69 -5.57 6.84 13.59
N ALA A 70 -5.07 6.55 12.39
CA ALA A 70 -4.17 5.42 12.12
C ALA A 70 -2.94 5.44 13.03
N LEU A 71 -2.27 6.59 13.10
CA LEU A 71 -1.05 6.74 13.89
C LEU A 71 -1.28 6.76 15.41
N ASN A 72 -2.53 6.88 15.86
CA ASN A 72 -2.91 6.73 17.27
C ASN A 72 -3.57 5.36 17.56
N GLU A 73 -3.41 4.38 16.64
CA GLU A 73 -3.93 3.01 16.79
C GLU A 73 -5.46 2.97 16.98
N LEU A 74 -6.18 3.91 16.34
CA LEU A 74 -7.65 4.01 16.44
C LEU A 74 -8.39 3.28 15.30
N TYR A 75 -7.65 2.71 14.33
CA TYR A 75 -8.20 1.86 13.27
C TYR A 75 -7.99 0.37 13.56
N CYS A 76 -8.19 -0.48 12.55
CA CYS A 76 -8.25 -1.92 12.74
C CYS A 76 -6.86 -2.57 12.79
N SER A 77 -5.90 -2.05 12.01
CA SER A 77 -4.53 -2.52 11.95
C SER A 77 -3.68 -1.82 13.01
N ASP A 78 -2.89 -2.60 13.74
CA ASP A 78 -1.82 -2.11 14.63
C ASP A 78 -0.47 -1.93 13.90
N GLN A 79 -0.46 -2.10 12.57
CA GLN A 79 0.75 -2.10 11.76
C GLN A 79 0.92 -0.85 10.87
N ASP A 80 -0.08 0.04 10.84
CA ASP A 80 -0.06 1.28 10.07
C ASP A 80 1.20 2.13 10.34
N TRP A 81 1.53 2.33 11.61
CA TRP A 81 2.77 3.03 12.01
C TRP A 81 4.04 2.35 11.49
N ARG A 82 4.08 1.01 11.49
CA ARG A 82 5.23 0.26 10.97
C ARG A 82 5.37 0.43 9.47
N LEU A 83 4.26 0.42 8.72
CA LEU A 83 4.26 0.71 7.30
C LEU A 83 4.84 2.11 7.03
N VAL A 84 4.37 3.12 7.75
CA VAL A 84 4.84 4.50 7.60
C VAL A 84 6.34 4.62 7.88
N LEU A 85 6.85 3.99 8.94
CA LEU A 85 8.28 3.99 9.25
C LEU A 85 9.12 3.26 8.19
N GLN A 86 8.69 2.07 7.75
CA GLN A 86 9.41 1.31 6.72
C GLN A 86 9.42 2.05 5.38
N ALA A 87 8.30 2.70 5.02
CA ALA A 87 8.19 3.58 3.86
C ALA A 87 9.18 4.75 3.96
N LEU A 88 9.22 5.45 5.09
CA LEU A 88 10.15 6.56 5.30
C LEU A 88 11.60 6.10 5.20
N TYR A 89 11.97 5.03 5.91
CA TYR A 89 13.33 4.50 5.91
C TYR A 89 13.77 4.02 4.53
N TRP A 90 12.87 3.47 3.74
CA TRP A 90 13.17 3.16 2.35
C TRP A 90 13.36 4.43 1.52
N LEU A 91 12.49 5.44 1.64
CA LEU A 91 12.64 6.71 0.90
C LEU A 91 13.97 7.44 1.19
N ILE A 92 14.52 7.30 2.39
CA ILE A 92 15.79 7.95 2.81
C ILE A 92 17.01 7.02 2.79
N HIS A 93 16.94 5.87 2.14
CA HIS A 93 18.05 4.91 1.99
C HIS A 93 18.61 4.33 3.30
N ILE A 94 17.78 4.23 4.35
CA ILE A 94 18.11 3.45 5.55
C ILE A 94 17.78 1.97 5.32
N LEU A 95 16.64 1.69 4.67
CA LEU A 95 16.27 0.35 4.23
C LEU A 95 16.44 0.24 2.72
N ASP A 96 16.96 -0.89 2.27
CA ASP A 96 16.98 -1.26 0.85
C ASP A 96 15.84 -2.22 0.51
N GLY A 97 15.50 -2.27 -0.77
CA GLY A 97 14.40 -3.05 -1.34
C GLY A 97 14.62 -4.55 -1.25
#